data_AF-A0AAU3URM4-F1
#
_entry.id   AF-A0AAU3URM4-F1
#
_cell.length_a   1.000
_cell.length_b   1.000
_cell.length_c   1.000
_cell.angle_alpha   90.00
_cell.angle_beta   90.00
_cell.angle_gamma   90.00
#
_symmetry.space_group_name_H-M   'P 1'
#
loop_
_entity.id
_entity.type
_entity.pdbx_description
1 polymer ?
#
loop_
_entity_poly.entity_id
_entity_poly.type
_entity_poly.pdbx_seq_one_letter_code
_entity_poly.pdbx_strand_id
1 'polypeptide(L)'
;MNTDPSRYLARLRVMPGYEAAVPAPPSTEVMVVGYRACFAAAAAPGTPISRFDALTARAVDRTATPMALISVEHATQRLRIHTGGGTEISWEEYYFTAFGDSGTRWHLLPVVASSDGGFVVARGAWSASGYEAVLTRSTLTQAPFAPPVVAVHNADPHTGAQRW
;
A
#
# COMPACT_ATOMS: atom_id res chain seq x y z
N MET A 1 10.60 17.90 -18.03
CA MET A 1 9.75 16.97 -17.25
C MET A 1 8.77 17.82 -16.45
N ASN A 2 7.47 17.59 -16.60
CA ASN A 2 6.45 18.28 -15.80
C ASN A 2 6.57 17.80 -14.34
N THR A 3 6.83 18.70 -13.40
CA THR A 3 7.08 18.43 -11.97
C THR A 3 5.84 18.60 -11.11
N ASP A 4 4.66 18.78 -11.70
CA ASP A 4 3.42 18.98 -10.97
C ASP A 4 3.07 17.77 -10.07
N PRO A 5 3.07 17.93 -8.74
CA PRO A 5 2.69 16.89 -7.79
C PRO A 5 1.23 16.44 -7.93
N SER A 6 0.34 17.31 -8.42
CA SER A 6 -1.11 17.07 -8.48
C SER A 6 -1.47 15.84 -9.32
N ARG A 7 -0.63 15.45 -10.28
CA ARG A 7 -0.83 14.27 -11.12
C ARG A 7 -0.84 12.94 -10.35
N TYR A 8 -0.40 12.95 -9.09
CA TYR A 8 -0.39 11.79 -8.20
C TYR A 8 -1.50 11.84 -7.13
N LEU A 9 -2.45 12.77 -7.23
CA LEU A 9 -3.65 12.81 -6.39
C LEU A 9 -4.62 11.71 -6.81
N ALA A 10 -4.74 10.69 -5.97
CA ALA A 10 -5.72 9.63 -6.14
C ALA A 10 -7.05 10.04 -5.50
N ARG A 11 -8.15 9.81 -6.21
CA ARG A 11 -9.49 10.13 -5.69
C ARG A 11 -9.91 9.10 -4.66
N LEU A 12 -10.35 9.58 -3.51
CA LEU A 12 -10.83 8.76 -2.42
C LEU A 12 -12.35 8.61 -2.51
N ARG A 13 -12.83 7.39 -2.27
CA ARG A 13 -14.26 7.11 -2.13
C ARG A 13 -14.49 6.02 -1.09
N VAL A 14 -15.71 5.95 -0.59
CA VAL A 14 -16.15 4.82 0.24
C VAL A 14 -16.19 3.58 -0.65
N MET A 15 -15.66 2.47 -0.14
CA MET A 15 -15.66 1.19 -0.83
C MET A 15 -17.10 0.68 -0.97
N PRO A 16 -17.49 0.11 -2.12
CA PRO A 16 -18.82 -0.46 -2.32
C PRO A 16 -19.20 -1.44 -1.21
N GLY A 17 -20.38 -1.27 -0.62
CA GLY A 17 -20.89 -2.08 0.49
C GLY A 17 -20.56 -1.55 1.89
N TYR A 18 -19.76 -0.47 2.00
CA TYR A 18 -19.41 0.17 3.27
C TYR A 18 -20.08 1.54 3.48
N GLU A 19 -20.95 1.98 2.57
CA GLU A 19 -21.53 3.33 2.54
C GLU A 19 -22.36 3.67 3.78
N ALA A 20 -22.99 2.68 4.40
CA ALA A 20 -23.78 2.86 5.63
C ALA A 20 -22.95 2.70 6.91
N ALA A 21 -21.75 2.12 6.82
CA ALA A 21 -20.94 1.72 7.97
C ALA A 21 -19.80 2.71 8.26
N VAL A 22 -19.39 3.49 7.26
CA VAL A 22 -18.21 4.36 7.34
C VAL A 22 -18.62 5.80 7.00
N PRO A 23 -18.15 6.80 7.77
CA PRO A 23 -18.43 8.20 7.45
C PRO A 23 -17.80 8.62 6.13
N ALA A 24 -18.16 9.81 5.64
CA ALA A 24 -17.45 10.42 4.52
C ALA A 24 -15.97 10.66 4.91
N PRO A 25 -15.02 10.47 3.99
CA PRO A 25 -13.62 10.73 4.28
C PRO A 25 -13.37 12.22 4.53
N PRO A 26 -12.35 12.59 5.32
CA PRO A 26 -12.05 13.99 5.64
C PRO A 26 -11.54 14.79 4.42
N SER A 27 -11.14 14.11 3.35
CA SER A 27 -10.71 14.68 2.07
C SER A 27 -11.29 13.84 0.93
N THR A 28 -11.46 14.44 -0.25
CA THR A 28 -11.83 13.72 -1.47
C THR A 28 -10.63 13.07 -2.16
N GLU A 29 -9.40 13.39 -1.76
CA GLU A 29 -8.17 12.96 -2.43
C GLU A 29 -7.03 12.66 -1.45
N VAL A 30 -6.14 11.76 -1.86
CA VAL A 30 -4.88 11.45 -1.18
C VAL A 30 -3.72 11.54 -2.17
N MET A 31 -2.54 11.94 -1.69
CA MET A 31 -1.34 12.04 -2.51
C MET A 31 -0.58 10.71 -2.50
N VAL A 32 -0.43 10.05 -3.65
CA VAL A 32 0.38 8.82 -3.75
C VAL A 32 1.85 9.20 -3.96
N VAL A 33 2.64 9.13 -2.90
CA VAL A 33 4.01 9.68 -2.89
C VAL A 33 5.07 8.77 -3.49
N GLY A 34 4.75 7.49 -3.63
CA GLY A 34 5.68 6.49 -4.12
C GLY A 34 5.16 5.07 -3.99
N TYR A 35 6.07 4.13 -4.22
CA TYR A 35 5.79 2.71 -4.29
C TYR A 35 6.77 1.89 -3.43
N ARG A 36 6.30 0.77 -2.89
CA ARG A 36 7.14 -0.24 -2.26
C ARG A 36 6.63 -1.64 -2.59
N ALA A 37 7.51 -2.46 -3.16
CA ALA A 37 7.29 -3.90 -3.26
C ALA A 37 7.71 -4.60 -1.97
N CYS A 38 6.88 -5.53 -1.51
CA CYS A 38 7.12 -6.35 -0.35
C CYS A 38 6.84 -7.82 -0.68
N PHE A 39 7.51 -8.71 0.05
CA PHE A 39 7.32 -10.15 -0.07
C PHE A 39 6.98 -10.75 1.28
N ALA A 40 6.00 -11.66 1.25
CA ALA A 40 5.32 -12.37 2.32
C ALA A 40 4.55 -11.51 3.35
N ALA A 41 4.99 -10.29 3.63
CA ALA A 41 4.33 -9.41 4.60
C ALA A 41 4.32 -7.94 4.15
N ALA A 42 3.39 -7.16 4.71
CA ALA A 42 3.33 -5.72 4.49
C ALA A 42 4.56 -5.00 5.09
N ALA A 43 4.87 -3.81 4.56
CA ALA A 43 5.98 -3.00 5.03
C ALA A 43 5.79 -2.58 6.50
N ALA A 44 6.81 -2.83 7.33
CA ALA A 44 6.82 -2.42 8.73
C ALA A 44 6.94 -0.88 8.84
N PRO A 45 6.51 -0.27 9.97
CA PRO A 45 6.77 1.13 10.26
C PRO A 45 8.24 1.52 10.09
N GLY A 46 8.49 2.70 9.52
CA GLY A 46 9.83 3.20 9.23
C GLY A 46 10.45 2.66 7.94
N THR A 47 9.78 1.72 7.23
CA THR A 47 10.27 1.22 5.94
C THR A 47 10.33 2.36 4.91
N PRO A 48 11.48 2.60 4.25
CA PRO A 48 11.60 3.62 3.20
C PRO A 48 10.74 3.32 1.97
N ILE A 49 10.18 4.37 1.39
CA ILE A 49 9.37 4.31 0.17
C ILE A 49 10.18 4.82 -1.02
N SER A 50 10.12 4.10 -2.14
CA SER A 50 10.66 4.59 -3.41
C SER A 50 9.74 5.69 -3.93
N ARG A 51 10.15 6.94 -3.75
CA ARG A 51 9.40 8.12 -4.17
C ARG A 51 9.24 8.18 -5.68
N PHE A 52 8.14 8.76 -6.16
CA PHE A 52 8.02 9.13 -7.57
C PHE A 52 8.84 10.39 -7.86
N ASP A 53 9.42 10.49 -9.07
CA ASP A 53 10.46 11.47 -9.41
C ASP A 53 10.10 12.95 -9.16
N ALA A 54 8.80 13.30 -9.15
CA ALA A 54 8.36 14.68 -8.90
C ALA A 54 8.07 14.98 -7.42
N LEU A 55 8.17 14.01 -6.52
CA LEU A 55 7.68 14.12 -5.14
C LEU A 55 8.83 14.08 -4.14
N THR A 56 8.96 15.16 -3.37
CA THR A 56 9.78 15.21 -2.17
C THR A 56 8.90 15.53 -0.97
N ALA A 57 9.34 15.20 0.24
CA ALA A 57 8.63 15.57 1.47
C ALA A 57 8.32 17.07 1.58
N ARG A 58 9.14 17.92 0.95
CA ARG A 58 8.94 19.38 0.92
C ARG A 58 7.97 19.84 -0.18
N ALA A 59 7.83 19.06 -1.25
CA ALA A 59 7.01 19.40 -2.42
C ALA A 59 5.58 18.86 -2.32
N VAL A 60 5.32 17.92 -1.40
CA VAL A 60 3.95 17.46 -1.15
C VAL A 60 3.17 18.58 -0.45
N ASP A 61 2.09 18.98 -1.10
CA ASP A 61 1.12 19.90 -0.51
C ASP A 61 0.56 19.30 0.78
N ARG A 62 0.53 20.12 1.84
CA ARG A 62 -0.01 19.72 3.15
C ARG A 62 -1.53 19.58 3.14
N THR A 63 -2.20 19.97 2.06
CA THR A 63 -3.66 19.82 1.92
C THR A 63 -4.08 18.37 1.67
N ALA A 64 -3.23 17.54 1.06
CA ALA A 64 -3.53 16.14 0.76
C ALA A 64 -2.72 15.19 1.64
N THR A 65 -3.40 14.19 2.20
CA THR A 65 -2.77 13.12 2.98
C THR A 65 -1.77 12.32 2.15
N PRO A 66 -0.49 12.24 2.55
CA PRO A 66 0.49 11.42 1.84
C PRO A 66 0.30 9.93 2.16
N MET A 67 0.27 9.11 1.11
CA MET A 67 0.13 7.66 1.16
C MET A 67 1.14 7.00 0.21
N ALA A 68 1.62 5.81 0.53
CA ALA A 68 2.43 5.00 -0.38
C ALA A 68 1.64 3.81 -0.92
N LEU A 69 1.88 3.49 -2.19
CA LEU A 69 1.36 2.29 -2.82
C LEU A 69 2.24 1.09 -2.46
N ILE A 70 1.63 0.08 -1.86
CA ILE A 70 2.31 -1.12 -1.38
C ILE A 70 1.81 -2.31 -2.16
N SER A 71 2.73 -3.07 -2.76
CA SER A 71 2.45 -4.43 -3.21
C SER A 71 3.01 -5.42 -2.20
N VAL A 72 2.22 -6.44 -1.87
CA VAL A 72 2.64 -7.57 -1.05
C VAL A 72 2.38 -8.82 -1.85
N GLU A 73 3.46 -9.47 -2.26
CA GLU A 73 3.39 -10.79 -2.86
C GLU A 73 3.29 -11.84 -1.75
N HIS A 74 2.19 -12.58 -1.74
CA HIS A 74 1.97 -13.71 -0.83
C HIS A 74 2.35 -15.01 -1.54
N ALA A 75 3.44 -15.64 -1.08
CA ALA A 75 3.87 -16.96 -1.51
C ALA A 75 4.07 -17.89 -0.31
N THR A 76 3.85 -19.19 -0.52
CA THR A 76 4.09 -20.21 0.52
C THR A 76 5.52 -20.68 0.44
N GLN A 77 6.21 -20.74 1.58
CA GLN A 77 7.44 -21.50 1.66
C GLN A 77 7.10 -22.99 1.69
N ARG A 78 7.61 -23.75 0.73
CA ARG A 78 7.56 -25.21 0.74
C ARG A 78 8.91 -25.75 1.15
N LEU A 79 8.92 -26.51 2.25
CA LEU A 79 10.07 -27.30 2.66
C LEU A 79 9.84 -28.76 2.24
N ARG A 80 10.70 -29.29 1.36
CA ARG A 80 10.73 -30.71 1.03
C ARG A 80 11.91 -31.37 1.75
N ILE A 81 11.61 -32.44 2.48
CA ILE A 81 12.60 -33.32 3.11
C ILE A 81 12.75 -34.54 2.22
N HIS A 82 13.92 -34.70 1.62
CA HIS A 82 14.24 -35.83 0.74
C HIS A 82 14.57 -37.06 1.58
N THR A 83 14.32 -38.25 1.03
CA THR A 83 14.55 -39.54 1.71
C THR A 83 16.00 -39.74 2.17
N GLY A 84 16.97 -39.05 1.54
CA GLY A 84 18.38 -39.04 1.94
C GLY A 84 18.75 -38.01 3.03
N GLY A 85 17.78 -37.33 3.64
CA GLY A 85 17.99 -36.30 4.67
C GLY A 85 18.29 -34.90 4.12
N GLY A 86 18.37 -34.73 2.80
CA GLY A 86 18.52 -33.42 2.17
C GLY A 86 17.25 -32.57 2.32
N THR A 87 17.41 -31.27 2.52
CA THR A 87 16.29 -30.32 2.56
C THR A 87 16.32 -29.41 1.33
N GLU A 88 15.16 -29.21 0.71
CA GLU A 88 14.95 -28.27 -0.40
C GLU A 88 13.89 -27.25 0.02
N ILE A 89 14.20 -25.97 -0.13
CA ILE A 89 13.26 -24.86 0.09
C ILE A 89 12.88 -24.31 -1.29
N SER A 90 11.59 -24.35 -1.62
CA SER A 90 11.02 -23.67 -2.78
C SER A 90 9.93 -22.69 -2.34
N TRP A 91 9.67 -21.69 -3.16
CA TRP A 91 8.54 -20.77 -2.99
C TRP A 91 7.52 -21.10 -4.06
N GLU A 92 6.29 -21.41 -3.64
CA GLU A 92 5.21 -21.77 -4.54
C GLU A 92 4.01 -20.85 -4.26
N GLU A 93 3.32 -20.44 -5.32
CA GLU A 93 2.02 -19.80 -5.21
C GLU A 93 1.07 -20.81 -4.51
N TYR A 94 0.36 -20.35 -3.47
CA TYR A 94 -0.35 -21.20 -2.50
C TYR A 94 -1.26 -22.25 -3.18
N TYR A 95 -1.05 -23.54 -2.89
CA TYR A 95 -1.93 -24.64 -3.37
C TYR A 95 -3.21 -24.82 -2.52
N PHE A 96 -3.28 -24.17 -1.36
CA PHE A 96 -4.44 -24.24 -0.46
C PHE A 96 -5.33 -23.01 -0.64
N THR A 97 -6.11 -22.99 -1.73
CA THR A 97 -7.13 -21.96 -2.04
C THR A 97 -8.17 -21.76 -0.92
N ALA A 98 -8.24 -22.67 0.05
CA ALA A 98 -9.17 -22.60 1.18
C ALA A 98 -8.70 -21.73 2.36
N PHE A 99 -7.41 -21.32 2.43
CA PHE A 99 -6.84 -20.73 3.65
C PHE A 99 -6.08 -19.40 3.46
N GLY A 100 -6.03 -18.82 2.25
CA GLY A 100 -5.44 -17.50 2.05
C GLY A 100 -5.42 -17.03 0.59
N ASP A 101 -5.37 -15.71 0.40
CA ASP A 101 -5.20 -15.07 -0.90
C ASP A 101 -3.75 -15.30 -1.39
N SER A 102 -3.55 -16.18 -2.36
CA SER A 102 -2.30 -16.26 -3.11
C SER A 102 -2.21 -15.11 -4.12
N GLY A 103 -0.99 -14.64 -4.40
CA GLY A 103 -0.74 -13.60 -5.41
C GLY A 103 -0.36 -12.24 -4.82
N THR A 104 -0.48 -11.19 -5.63
CA THR A 104 -0.04 -9.84 -5.23
C THR A 104 -1.21 -9.00 -4.75
N ARG A 105 -1.21 -8.64 -3.47
CA ARG A 105 -2.15 -7.68 -2.89
C ARG A 105 -1.61 -6.26 -3.00
N TRP A 106 -2.44 -5.33 -3.46
CA TRP A 106 -2.12 -3.91 -3.55
C TRP A 106 -2.98 -3.08 -2.59
N HIS A 107 -2.38 -2.13 -1.89
CA HIS A 107 -3.09 -1.20 -1.00
C HIS A 107 -2.29 0.09 -0.79
N LEU A 108 -2.96 1.12 -0.27
CA LEU A 108 -2.30 2.34 0.21
C LEU A 108 -2.03 2.26 1.72
N LEU A 109 -0.85 2.72 2.15
CA LEU A 109 -0.49 2.91 3.56
C LEU A 109 -0.12 4.37 3.87
N PRO A 110 -0.46 4.88 5.07
CA PRO A 110 0.02 6.16 5.55
C PRO A 110 1.54 6.22 5.63
N VAL A 111 2.10 7.37 5.25
CA VAL A 111 3.53 7.63 5.34
C VAL A 111 3.81 8.94 6.07
N VAL A 112 5.05 9.11 6.50
CA VAL A 112 5.56 10.35 7.07
C VAL A 112 6.84 10.76 6.36
N ALA A 113 7.11 12.07 6.35
CA ALA A 113 8.37 12.59 5.89
C ALA A 113 9.52 12.03 6.73
N SER A 114 10.59 11.62 6.06
CA SER A 114 11.84 11.21 6.68
C SER A 114 12.84 12.37 6.68
N SER A 115 13.82 12.33 7.60
CA SER A 115 14.83 13.38 7.76
C SER A 115 15.74 13.55 6.53
N ASP A 116 15.84 12.52 5.69
CA ASP A 116 16.56 12.53 4.41
C ASP A 116 15.77 13.17 3.25
N GLY A 117 14.56 13.68 3.53
CA GLY A 117 13.67 14.28 2.54
C GLY A 117 12.84 13.26 1.74
N GLY A 118 12.94 11.97 2.07
CA GLY A 118 12.09 10.90 1.55
C GLY A 118 10.82 10.67 2.38
N PHE A 119 10.22 9.51 2.19
CA PHE A 119 9.05 9.06 2.94
C PHE A 119 9.30 7.68 3.53
N VAL A 120 8.76 7.44 4.72
CA VAL A 120 8.75 6.14 5.39
C VAL A 120 7.34 5.78 5.82
N VAL A 121 7.04 4.49 5.92
CA VAL A 121 5.76 4.00 6.45
C VAL A 121 5.53 4.56 7.86
N ALA A 122 4.35 5.13 8.09
CA ALA A 122 4.00 5.71 9.38
C ALA A 122 3.90 4.64 10.49
N ARG A 123 4.18 5.04 11.74
CA ARG A 123 4.01 4.17 12.92
C ARG A 123 2.55 3.78 13.13
N GLY A 124 2.28 2.48 13.16
CA GLY A 124 0.98 1.88 13.48
C GLY A 124 0.85 0.49 12.85
N ALA A 125 -0.19 -0.23 13.24
CA ALA A 125 -0.66 -1.42 12.52
C ALA A 125 -1.88 -0.98 11.72
N TRP A 126 -1.78 -0.99 10.39
CA TRP A 126 -2.80 -0.42 9.53
C TRP A 126 -3.61 -1.49 8.80
N SER A 127 -4.93 -1.43 8.96
CA SER A 127 -5.90 -2.28 8.28
C SER A 127 -6.76 -1.46 7.33
N ALA A 128 -7.46 -2.15 6.42
CA ALA A 128 -8.45 -1.55 5.54
C ALA A 128 -9.49 -0.77 6.37
N SER A 129 -9.84 0.42 5.90
CA SER A 129 -10.71 1.38 6.60
C SER A 129 -12.10 1.54 5.97
N GLY A 130 -12.42 0.73 4.97
CA GLY A 130 -13.66 0.88 4.20
C GLY A 130 -13.60 1.94 3.10
N TYR A 131 -12.42 2.52 2.82
CA TYR A 131 -12.19 3.39 1.68
C TYR A 131 -11.31 2.75 0.62
N GLU A 132 -11.47 3.23 -0.60
CA GLU A 132 -10.60 2.89 -1.73
C GLU A 132 -10.17 4.14 -2.48
N ALA A 133 -8.98 4.06 -3.08
CA ALA A 133 -8.39 5.14 -3.86
C ALA A 133 -8.33 4.74 -5.33
N VAL A 134 -8.84 5.61 -6.20
CA VAL A 134 -8.73 5.49 -7.65
C VAL A 134 -7.43 6.13 -8.09
N LEU A 135 -6.49 5.30 -8.55
CA LEU A 135 -5.15 5.71 -8.93
C LEU A 135 -5.14 6.47 -10.26
N THR A 136 -4.28 7.47 -10.37
CA THR A 136 -4.11 8.21 -11.61
C THR A 136 -3.28 7.42 -12.62
N ARG A 137 -3.38 7.81 -13.89
CA ARG A 137 -2.51 7.27 -14.94
C ARG A 137 -1.03 7.48 -14.64
N SER A 138 -0.65 8.61 -14.02
CA SER A 138 0.74 8.87 -13.65
C SER A 138 1.24 7.92 -12.57
N THR A 139 0.40 7.58 -11.59
CA THR A 139 0.70 6.54 -10.60
C THR A 139 0.87 5.18 -11.27
N LEU A 140 -0.07 4.79 -12.14
CA LEU A 140 -0.01 3.50 -12.84
C LEU A 140 1.16 3.40 -13.83
N THR A 141 1.64 4.52 -14.38
CA THR A 141 2.84 4.53 -15.22
C THR A 141 4.10 4.17 -14.42
N GLN A 142 4.14 4.55 -13.15
CA GLN A 142 5.25 4.26 -12.24
C GLN A 142 5.12 2.89 -11.55
N ALA A 143 3.89 2.37 -11.43
CA ALA A 143 3.58 1.06 -10.88
C ALA A 143 2.65 0.28 -11.84
N PRO A 144 3.18 -0.28 -12.94
CA PRO A 144 2.38 -0.80 -14.06
C PRO A 144 1.53 -2.03 -13.74
N PHE A 145 1.84 -2.75 -12.67
CA PHE A 145 1.09 -3.94 -12.24
C PHE A 145 0.06 -3.64 -11.14
N ALA A 146 -0.04 -2.39 -10.70
CA ALA A 146 -1.06 -2.00 -9.73
C ALA A 146 -2.45 -1.98 -10.40
N PRO A 147 -3.50 -2.45 -9.71
CA PRO A 147 -4.85 -2.25 -10.18
C PRO A 147 -5.22 -0.75 -10.11
N PRO A 148 -6.16 -0.28 -10.95
CA PRO A 148 -6.55 1.13 -11.01
C PRO A 148 -7.27 1.62 -9.73
N VAL A 149 -7.76 0.69 -8.91
CA VAL A 149 -8.41 0.97 -7.64
C VAL A 149 -7.79 0.07 -6.58
N VAL A 150 -7.41 0.65 -5.45
CA VAL A 150 -6.78 -0.06 -4.32
C VAL A 150 -7.43 0.33 -3.01
N ALA A 151 -7.49 -0.62 -2.07
CA ALA A 151 -7.98 -0.36 -0.73
C ALA A 151 -7.04 0.61 0.01
N VAL A 152 -7.61 1.46 0.87
CA VAL A 152 -6.86 2.30 1.80
C VAL A 152 -6.74 1.58 3.13
N HIS A 153 -5.51 1.33 3.56
CA HIS A 153 -5.22 0.74 4.86
C HIS A 153 -4.72 1.83 5.80
N ASN A 154 -5.63 2.50 6.50
CA ASN A 154 -5.28 3.58 7.42
C ASN A 154 -6.03 3.55 8.75
N ALA A 155 -6.80 2.49 9.01
CA ALA A 155 -7.44 2.30 10.31
C ALA A 155 -6.54 1.45 11.21
N ASP A 156 -6.48 1.78 12.49
CA ASP A 156 -5.96 0.91 13.52
C ASP A 156 -7.00 -0.21 13.79
N PRO A 157 -6.64 -1.50 13.68
CA PRO A 157 -7.60 -2.60 13.77
C PRO A 157 -8.16 -2.81 15.18
N HIS A 158 -7.51 -2.26 16.22
CA HIS A 158 -7.91 -2.46 17.61
C HIS A 158 -8.79 -1.31 18.12
N THR A 159 -8.55 -0.10 17.62
CA THR A 159 -9.24 1.12 18.09
C THR A 159 -10.17 1.74 17.05
N GLY A 160 -10.04 1.34 15.78
CA GLY A 160 -10.74 1.96 14.65
C GLY A 160 -10.25 3.37 14.32
N ALA A 161 -9.25 3.90 15.06
CA ALA A 161 -8.71 5.22 14.82
C ALA A 161 -8.05 5.28 13.44
N GLN A 162 -8.40 6.30 12.66
CA GLN A 162 -7.89 6.45 11.30
C GLN A 162 -6.74 7.46 11.25
N ARG A 163 -5.74 7.16 10.43
CA ARG A 163 -4.64 8.06 10.12
C ARG A 163 -4.85 8.70 8.74
N TRP A 164 -5.00 10.01 8.75
CA TRP A 164 -4.99 10.86 7.56
C TRP A 164 -3.80 11.82 7.62
#